data_AF-A0A934P878-F1
#
_entry.id   AF-A0A934P878-F1
#
_cell.length_a   1.000
_cell.length_b   1.000
_cell.length_c   1.000
_cell.angle_alpha   90.00
_cell.angle_beta   90.00
_cell.angle_gamma   90.00
#
_symmetry.space_group_name_H-M   'P 1'
#
loop_
_entity.id
_entity.type
_entity.pdbx_description
1 polymer ?
#
loop_
_entity_poly.entity_id
_entity_poly.type
_entity_poly.pdbx_seq_one_letter_code
_entity_poly.pdbx_strand_id
1 'polypeptide(L)'
;MTETLAHRIAAAALDVDGVTGLHGGLYGEVATYLPGERISGVLVGAAGGEVHVVTDLRRNIWTVAEEVRAVAEKIAGVPIVVTVEDVVVEDAVSKAAAAIDETVTEQE
;
A
#
# COMPACT_ATOMS: atom_id res chain seq x y z
N MET A 1 -10.38 -1.61 20.86
CA MET A 1 -10.26 -1.03 19.52
C MET A 1 -11.29 -1.72 18.64
N THR A 2 -12.19 -0.96 18.03
CA THR A 2 -13.26 -1.53 17.20
C THR A 2 -12.71 -1.66 15.78
N GLU A 3 -12.70 -2.87 15.25
CA GLU A 3 -12.35 -3.08 13.84
C GLU A 3 -13.38 -2.36 12.95
N THR A 4 -12.88 -1.54 12.02
CA THR A 4 -13.72 -0.69 11.17
C THR A 4 -13.66 -1.16 9.73
N LEU A 5 -14.53 -0.61 8.88
CA LEU A 5 -14.48 -0.88 7.44
C LEU A 5 -13.11 -0.53 6.84
N ALA A 6 -12.54 0.61 7.23
CA ALA A 6 -11.24 1.05 6.76
C ALA A 6 -10.10 0.10 7.20
N HIS A 7 -10.18 -0.49 8.41
CA HIS A 7 -9.21 -1.50 8.85
C HIS A 7 -9.22 -2.73 7.95
N ARG A 8 -10.41 -3.24 7.62
CA ARG A 8 -10.57 -4.43 6.77
C ARG A 8 -10.06 -4.19 5.36
N ILE A 9 -10.33 -3.02 4.79
CA ILE A 9 -9.86 -2.66 3.45
C ILE A 9 -8.35 -2.48 3.44
N ALA A 10 -7.78 -1.80 4.43
CA ALA A 10 -6.34 -1.63 4.56
C ALA A 10 -5.62 -2.98 4.63
N ALA A 11 -6.11 -3.89 5.48
CA ALA A 11 -5.56 -5.23 5.61
C ALA A 11 -5.66 -6.02 4.30
N ALA A 12 -6.83 -6.01 3.65
CA ALA A 12 -7.03 -6.74 2.40
C ALA A 12 -6.18 -6.19 1.24
N ALA A 13 -5.97 -4.87 1.16
CA ALA A 13 -5.12 -4.26 0.15
C ALA A 13 -3.64 -4.66 0.34
N LEU A 14 -3.16 -4.71 1.59
CA LEU A 14 -1.80 -5.14 1.92
C LEU A 14 -1.56 -6.63 1.69
N ASP A 15 -2.61 -7.45 1.68
CA ASP A 15 -2.53 -8.90 1.41
C ASP A 15 -2.43 -9.21 -0.10
N VAL A 16 -2.64 -8.23 -0.98
CA VAL A 16 -2.47 -8.41 -2.43
C VAL A 16 -0.98 -8.48 -2.77
N ASP A 17 -0.56 -9.61 -3.33
CA ASP A 17 0.82 -9.82 -3.78
C ASP A 17 1.24 -8.73 -4.79
N GLY A 18 2.30 -7.99 -4.47
CA GLY A 18 2.78 -6.84 -5.24
C GLY A 18 2.44 -5.48 -4.62
N VAL A 19 1.61 -5.42 -3.57
CA VAL A 19 1.45 -4.22 -2.73
C VAL A 19 2.51 -4.24 -1.63
N THR A 20 3.28 -3.15 -1.52
CA THR A 20 4.34 -2.99 -0.53
C THR A 20 3.96 -2.05 0.60
N GLY A 21 2.89 -1.27 0.43
CA GLY A 21 2.38 -0.37 1.47
C GLY A 21 1.13 0.39 1.03
N LEU A 22 0.61 1.19 1.97
CA LEU A 22 -0.45 2.18 1.74
C LEU A 22 0.14 3.58 1.79
N HIS A 23 -0.34 4.48 0.94
CA HIS A 23 0.13 5.85 0.87
C HIS A 23 -1.01 6.82 1.18
N GLY A 24 -0.75 7.90 1.93
CA GLY A 24 -1.80 8.85 2.29
C GLY A 24 -2.21 9.83 1.20
N GLY A 25 -1.72 9.67 -0.04
CA GLY A 25 -1.70 10.73 -1.06
C GLY A 25 -0.62 11.78 -0.76
N LEU A 26 -0.37 12.69 -1.71
CA LEU A 26 0.71 13.69 -1.65
C LEU A 26 0.68 14.55 -0.37
N TYR A 27 -0.51 14.89 0.12
CA TYR A 27 -0.71 15.71 1.32
C TYR A 27 -1.29 14.95 2.52
N GLY A 28 -1.30 13.60 2.47
CA GLY A 28 -1.96 12.81 3.51
C GLY A 28 -3.49 12.92 3.51
N GLU A 29 -4.06 13.37 2.39
CA GLU A 29 -5.49 13.64 2.20
C GLU A 29 -6.34 12.37 2.15
N VAL A 30 -5.76 11.24 1.78
CA VAL A 30 -6.44 9.95 1.75
C VAL A 30 -6.17 9.21 3.05
N ALA A 31 -7.06 9.41 4.02
CA ALA A 31 -7.02 8.71 5.29
C ALA A 31 -8.39 8.66 5.96
N THR A 32 -8.60 7.58 6.72
CA THR A 32 -9.74 7.45 7.62
C THR A 32 -9.27 7.81 9.03
N TYR A 33 -9.86 8.85 9.59
CA TYR A 33 -9.60 9.31 10.96
C TYR A 33 -10.57 8.67 11.93
N LEU A 34 -10.04 7.95 12.92
CA LEU A 34 -10.79 7.27 13.97
C LEU A 34 -10.38 7.83 15.33
N PRO A 35 -11.19 7.62 16.39
CA PRO A 35 -10.80 8.02 17.74
C PRO A 35 -9.48 7.35 18.18
N GLY A 36 -8.40 8.12 18.23
CA GLY A 36 -7.09 7.68 18.70
C GLY A 36 -6.16 7.08 17.63
N GLU A 37 -6.60 6.98 16.38
CA GLU A 37 -5.77 6.44 15.30
C GLU A 37 -6.13 7.01 13.92
N ARG A 38 -5.20 6.86 12.99
CA ARG A 38 -5.38 7.24 11.59
C ARG A 38 -4.98 6.08 10.70
N ILE A 39 -5.87 5.69 9.80
CA ILE A 39 -5.59 4.69 8.77
C ILE A 39 -5.25 5.45 7.49
N SER A 40 -3.99 5.37 7.06
CA SER A 40 -3.51 6.05 5.86
C SER A 40 -3.87 5.26 4.60
N GLY A 41 -4.15 5.96 3.50
CA GLY A 41 -4.38 5.38 2.18
C GLY A 41 -5.71 4.67 2.00
N VAL A 42 -6.66 4.87 2.92
CA VAL A 42 -8.04 4.37 2.78
C VAL A 42 -9.02 5.45 3.18
N LEU A 43 -9.94 5.79 2.29
CA LEU A 43 -11.06 6.68 2.53
C LEU A 43 -12.33 6.05 1.97
N VAL A 44 -13.36 5.83 2.79
CA VAL A 44 -14.62 5.24 2.31
C VAL A 44 -15.80 6.05 2.81
N GLY A 45 -16.63 6.50 1.88
CA GLY A 45 -17.89 7.19 2.13
C GLY A 45 -19.10 6.35 1.71
N ALA A 46 -20.28 6.96 1.78
CA ALA A 46 -21.54 6.27 1.50
C ALA A 46 -21.76 5.90 0.02
N ALA A 47 -21.10 6.59 -0.92
CA ALA A 47 -21.30 6.40 -2.36
C ALA A 47 -20.05 5.93 -3.11
N GLY A 48 -18.92 5.80 -2.43
CA GLY A 48 -17.65 5.40 -3.02
C GLY A 48 -16.50 5.60 -2.06
N GLY A 49 -15.30 5.22 -2.49
CA GLY A 49 -14.08 5.38 -1.71
C GLY A 49 -12.81 5.34 -2.56
N GLU A 50 -11.70 5.54 -1.89
CA GLU A 50 -10.36 5.60 -2.45
C GLU A 50 -9.42 4.72 -1.65
N VAL A 51 -8.55 4.01 -2.36
CA VAL A 51 -7.43 3.26 -1.79
C VAL A 51 -6.16 3.65 -2.52
N HIS A 52 -5.16 4.09 -1.77
CA HIS A 52 -3.90 4.60 -2.30
C HIS A 52 -2.78 3.65 -1.85
N VAL A 53 -2.10 3.04 -2.82
CA VAL A 53 -1.14 1.96 -2.60
C VAL A 53 0.24 2.30 -3.13
N VAL A 54 1.25 1.66 -2.56
CA VAL A 54 2.59 1.53 -3.12
C VAL A 54 2.77 0.11 -3.62
N THR A 55 3.35 -0.06 -4.79
CA THR A 55 3.52 -1.39 -5.42
C THR A 55 4.99 -1.71 -5.69
N ASP A 56 5.29 -2.97 -5.97
CA ASP A 56 6.56 -3.38 -6.58
C ASP A 56 6.44 -3.63 -8.10
N LEU A 57 7.58 -3.85 -8.78
CA LEU A 57 7.62 -4.19 -10.21
C LEU A 57 7.68 -5.70 -10.51
N ARG A 58 7.50 -6.58 -9.51
CA ARG A 58 7.53 -8.03 -9.74
C ARG A 58 6.31 -8.51 -10.52
N ARG A 59 5.20 -7.77 -10.42
CA ARG A 59 3.95 -8.03 -11.13
C ARG A 59 3.55 -6.81 -11.97
N ASN A 60 2.64 -7.03 -12.91
CA ASN A 60 2.06 -5.94 -13.68
C ASN A 60 1.23 -5.03 -12.74
N ILE A 61 1.59 -3.75 -12.67
CA ILE A 61 0.96 -2.76 -11.79
C ILE A 61 -0.55 -2.68 -12.01
N TRP A 62 -1.01 -2.73 -13.26
CA TRP A 62 -2.45 -2.68 -13.56
C TRP A 62 -3.18 -3.88 -12.99
N THR A 63 -2.59 -5.08 -13.08
CA THR A 63 -3.16 -6.29 -12.49
C THR A 63 -3.26 -6.18 -10.97
N VAL A 64 -2.20 -5.68 -10.31
CA VAL A 64 -2.20 -5.47 -8.85
C VAL A 64 -3.26 -4.45 -8.44
N ALA A 65 -3.36 -3.32 -9.13
CA ALA A 65 -4.35 -2.29 -8.83
C ALA A 65 -5.80 -2.79 -9.03
N GLU A 66 -6.06 -3.59 -10.07
CA GLU A 66 -7.35 -4.23 -10.31
C GLU A 66 -7.71 -5.25 -9.21
N GLU A 67 -6.75 -6.05 -8.75
CA GLU A 67 -6.94 -6.98 -7.62
C GLU A 67 -7.26 -6.23 -6.32
N VAL A 68 -6.52 -5.16 -6.02
CA VAL A 68 -6.81 -4.26 -4.88
C VAL A 68 -8.22 -3.67 -5.00
N ARG A 69 -8.60 -3.20 -6.19
CA ARG A 69 -9.95 -2.65 -6.41
C ARG A 69 -11.01 -3.69 -6.12
N ALA A 70 -10.86 -4.89 -6.68
CA ALA A 70 -11.85 -5.97 -6.54
C ALA A 70 -12.05 -6.38 -5.08
N VAL A 71 -10.97 -6.52 -4.29
CA VAL A 71 -11.08 -6.87 -2.86
C VAL A 71 -11.66 -5.72 -2.04
N ALA A 72 -11.26 -4.47 -2.33
CA ALA A 72 -11.76 -3.31 -1.61
C ALA A 72 -13.26 -3.08 -1.88
N GLU A 73 -13.71 -3.16 -3.13
CA GLU A 73 -15.13 -3.04 -3.51
C GLU A 73 -15.98 -4.14 -2.87
N LYS A 74 -15.47 -5.38 -2.83
CA LYS A 74 -16.14 -6.51 -2.18
C LYS A 74 -16.37 -6.25 -0.68
N ILE A 75 -15.42 -5.61 0.00
CA ILE A 75 -15.52 -5.30 1.43
C ILE A 75 -16.38 -4.04 1.67
N ALA A 76 -16.22 -3.02 0.81
CA ALA A 76 -16.88 -1.72 0.96
C ALA A 76 -18.35 -1.75 0.54
N GLY A 77 -18.72 -2.57 -0.44
CA GLY A 77 -20.07 -2.58 -1.04
C GLY A 77 -20.37 -1.35 -1.90
N VAL A 78 -19.37 -0.51 -2.15
CA VAL A 78 -19.43 0.69 -2.99
C VAL A 78 -18.22 0.71 -3.94
N PRO A 79 -18.29 1.42 -5.08
CA PRO A 79 -17.16 1.53 -5.99
C PRO A 79 -15.93 2.14 -5.32
N ILE A 80 -14.75 1.60 -5.64
CA ILE A 80 -13.47 2.07 -5.10
C ILE A 80 -12.56 2.50 -6.24
N VAL A 81 -11.99 3.69 -6.13
CA VAL A 81 -10.89 4.15 -6.99
C VAL A 81 -9.57 3.74 -6.35
N VAL A 82 -8.71 3.09 -7.12
CA VAL A 82 -7.36 2.71 -6.67
C VAL A 82 -6.34 3.57 -7.38
N THR A 83 -5.48 4.22 -6.61
CA THR A 83 -4.36 5.01 -7.10
C THR A 83 -3.06 4.35 -6.67
N VAL A 84 -2.17 4.10 -7.63
CA VAL A 84 -0.79 3.69 -7.35
C VAL A 84 0.03 4.96 -7.23
N GLU A 85 0.40 5.30 -6.00
CA GLU A 85 1.08 6.54 -5.66
C GLU A 85 2.59 6.45 -5.90
N ASP A 86 3.16 5.26 -5.67
CA ASP A 86 4.59 5.02 -5.86
C ASP A 86 4.86 3.56 -6.23
N VAL A 87 6.05 3.33 -6.80
CA VAL A 87 6.52 2.02 -7.23
C VAL A 87 7.94 1.81 -6.70
N VAL A 88 8.07 0.86 -5.80
CA VAL A 88 9.36 0.46 -5.24
C VAL A 88 10.03 -0.52 -6.18
N VAL A 89 11.23 -0.15 -6.63
CA VAL A 89 12.13 -1.06 -7.32
C VAL A 89 13.17 -1.50 -6.30
N GLU A 90 13.19 -2.78 -5.94
CA GLU A 90 14.34 -3.32 -5.24
C GLU A 90 15.54 -3.17 -6.15
N ASP A 91 16.39 -2.18 -5.86
CA ASP A 91 17.60 -1.98 -6.62
C ASP A 91 18.57 -3.11 -6.27
N ALA A 92 18.77 -4.03 -7.22
CA ALA A 92 19.80 -5.05 -7.11
C ALA A 92 21.19 -4.41 -6.89
N VAL A 93 21.39 -3.16 -7.33
CA VAL A 93 22.62 -2.38 -7.08
C VAL A 93 22.71 -1.95 -5.62
N SER A 94 21.61 -1.64 -4.93
CA SER A 94 21.59 -1.33 -3.49
C SER A 94 21.91 -2.58 -2.64
N LYS A 95 21.39 -3.75 -3.03
CA LYS A 95 21.72 -5.03 -2.38
C LYS A 95 23.19 -5.43 -2.59
N ALA A 96 23.73 -5.19 -3.78
CA ALA A 96 25.15 -5.41 -4.07
C ALA A 96 26.07 -4.40 -3.35
N ALA A 97 25.65 -3.12 -3.25
CA ALA A 97 26.36 -2.08 -2.52
C ALA A 97 26.40 -2.33 -1.00
N ALA A 98 25.31 -2.83 -0.41
CA ALA A 98 25.29 -3.22 1.00
C ALA A 98 26.17 -4.46 1.26
N ALA A 99 26.21 -5.41 0.32
CA ALA A 99 27.03 -6.61 0.44
C ALA A 99 28.55 -6.34 0.31
N ILE A 100 28.95 -5.27 -0.37
CA ILE A 100 30.38 -4.89 -0.44
C ILE A 100 30.84 -4.12 0.81
N ASP A 101 29.96 -3.38 1.50
CA ASP A 101 30.31 -2.59 2.69
C ASP A 101 30.56 -3.48 3.92
N GLU A 102 29.79 -4.56 4.07
CA GLU A 102 30.00 -5.55 5.15
C GLU A 102 31.31 -6.34 5.00
N THR A 103 31.85 -6.48 3.77
CA THR A 103 33.12 -7.19 3.55
C THR A 103 34.38 -6.39 3.88
N VAL A 104 34.29 -5.09 4.19
CA VAL A 104 35.48 -4.23 4.43
C VAL A 104 35.85 -4.12 5.92
N THR A 105 35.02 -4.59 6.86
CA THR A 105 35.28 -4.40 8.31
C THR A 105 35.95 -5.60 9.02
N GLU A 106 36.42 -6.63 8.29
CA GLU A 106 37.15 -7.76 8.90
C GLU A 106 38.58 -7.99 8.38
N GLN A 107 39.16 -7.07 7.58
CA GLN A 107 40.58 -7.15 7.22
C GLN A 107 41.31 -5.82 7.39
N GLU A 108 41.89 -5.65 8.59
CA GLU A 108 43.20 -5.05 8.96
C GLU A 108 43.18 -4.26 10.28
#